data_AF-A0A3G3JX35-F1
#
_entry.id   AF-A0A3G3JX35-F1
#
_cell.length_a   1.000
_cell.length_b   1.000
_cell.length_c   1.000
_cell.angle_alpha   90.00
_cell.angle_beta   90.00
_cell.angle_gamma   90.00
#
_symmetry.space_group_name_H-M   'P 1'
#
loop_
_entity.id
_entity.type
_entity.pdbx_description
1 polymer ?
#
loop_
_entity_poly.entity_id
_entity_poly.type
_entity_poly.pdbx_seq_one_letter_code
_entity_poly.pdbx_strand_id
1 'polypeptide(L)'
;MEKRLNRTDLGFSLAFLLMLVIATGAFFYGVKVGTDRVKAQQLEAEQAAKKPEQTVPNAYQQQDLVSFYHTVFLPYREFQNALFTAQYEWNADPTVDLSASLKELAKAANAKYGKIAGVAVTSSSPLLKEAQTDYLKSLKLFSDSFADLAKGANQGTASQLLQALGKQAFYTEGRKYALAGQNAYYTSMLKWAATVNMEINGDYKSPSVMDLADWKSKPLVIKNKVIVDYLSSHSLFAGFLPHDLTARIDQFIRSGQADKMKQKTVTSIAELLTGTDAIRSGDFLNARAMLYPNEQLPQLPFFIPDK
;
A
#
# COMPACT_ATOMS: atom_id res chain seq x y z
N MET A 1 -48.33 34.77 41.43
CA MET A 1 -47.11 34.62 42.24
C MET A 1 -45.92 34.80 41.32
N GLU A 2 -45.42 36.02 41.17
CA GLU A 2 -44.19 36.27 40.41
C GLU A 2 -42.98 36.06 41.32
N LYS A 3 -42.28 34.93 41.12
CA LYS A 3 -41.00 34.67 41.79
C LYS A 3 -39.96 35.65 41.23
N ARG A 4 -39.72 36.75 41.95
CA ARG A 4 -38.57 37.63 41.72
C ARG A 4 -37.29 36.81 41.86
N LEU A 5 -36.42 36.84 40.85
CA LEU A 5 -35.11 36.17 40.89
C LEU A 5 -34.31 36.64 42.11
N ASN A 6 -33.76 35.69 42.85
CA ASN A 6 -32.94 35.99 44.01
C ASN A 6 -31.59 36.57 43.53
N ARG A 7 -30.97 37.46 44.30
CA ARG A 7 -29.73 38.17 43.89
C ARG A 7 -28.59 37.20 43.52
N THR A 8 -28.61 36.00 44.08
CA THR A 8 -27.68 34.89 43.80
C THR A 8 -27.87 34.29 42.40
N ASP A 9 -29.12 34.17 41.92
CA ASP A 9 -29.44 33.62 40.59
C ASP A 9 -29.01 34.58 39.47
N LEU A 10 -29.11 35.89 39.74
CA LEU A 10 -28.62 36.96 38.86
C LEU A 10 -27.09 36.90 38.73
N GLY A 11 -26.38 36.66 39.83
CA GLY A 11 -24.92 36.49 39.83
C GLY A 11 -24.47 35.25 39.04
N PHE A 12 -25.17 34.12 39.21
CA PHE A 12 -24.87 32.88 38.46
C PHE A 12 -25.12 33.04 36.96
N SER A 13 -26.24 33.68 36.58
CA SER A 13 -26.59 33.95 35.18
C SER A 13 -25.56 34.86 34.50
N LEU A 14 -25.05 35.86 35.22
CA LEU A 14 -24.04 36.79 34.71
C LEU A 14 -22.67 36.11 34.55
N ALA A 15 -22.27 35.25 35.50
CA ALA A 15 -21.05 34.46 35.40
C ALA A 15 -21.11 33.44 34.25
N PHE A 16 -22.27 32.82 34.03
CA PHE A 16 -22.48 31.90 32.93
C PHE A 16 -22.41 32.60 31.56
N LEU A 17 -23.03 33.78 31.44
CA LEU A 17 -22.92 34.63 30.23
C LEU A 17 -21.48 35.05 29.97
N LEU A 18 -20.73 35.45 31.01
CA LEU A 18 -19.33 35.80 30.89
C LEU A 18 -18.47 34.61 30.40
N MET A 19 -18.68 33.42 30.98
CA MET A 19 -17.98 32.21 30.57
C MET A 19 -18.31 31.82 29.13
N LEU A 20 -19.57 31.98 28.71
CA LEU A 20 -19.99 31.72 27.34
C LEU A 20 -19.21 32.59 26.35
N VAL A 21 -19.14 33.91 26.60
CA VAL A 21 -18.42 34.87 25.75
C VAL A 21 -16.92 34.55 25.67
N ILE A 22 -16.29 34.17 26.79
CA ILE A 22 -14.88 33.77 26.82
C ILE A 22 -14.66 32.49 26.00
N ALA A 23 -15.54 31.49 26.12
CA ALA A 23 -15.46 30.25 25.37
C ALA A 23 -15.60 30.47 23.86
N THR A 24 -16.54 31.31 23.42
CA THR A 24 -16.66 31.65 21.99
C THR A 24 -15.45 32.42 21.49
N GLY A 25 -14.93 33.37 22.28
CA GLY A 25 -13.71 34.12 21.93
C GLY A 25 -12.49 33.20 21.75
N ALA A 26 -12.29 32.27 22.68
CA ALA A 26 -11.21 31.27 22.61
C ALA A 26 -11.40 30.31 21.42
N PHE A 27 -12.64 29.90 21.13
CA PHE A 27 -12.96 29.07 19.97
C PHE A 27 -12.61 29.77 18.65
N PHE A 28 -13.06 31.01 18.43
CA PHE A 28 -12.75 31.75 17.21
C PHE A 28 -11.27 32.08 17.08
N TYR A 29 -10.58 32.37 18.19
CA TYR A 29 -9.14 32.54 18.20
C TYR A 29 -8.41 31.25 17.84
N GLY A 30 -8.82 30.10 18.39
CA GLY A 30 -8.27 28.78 18.05
C GLY A 30 -8.49 28.42 16.57
N VAL A 31 -9.67 28.70 16.02
CA VAL A 31 -9.98 28.51 14.58
C VAL A 31 -9.09 29.41 13.72
N LYS A 32 -8.87 30.67 14.11
CA LYS A 32 -7.99 31.60 13.41
C LYS A 32 -6.55 31.11 13.42
N VAL A 33 -6.01 30.75 14.58
CA VAL A 33 -4.62 30.22 14.71
C VAL A 33 -4.46 28.91 13.94
N GLY A 34 -5.46 28.02 13.96
CA GLY A 34 -5.46 26.80 13.16
C GLY A 34 -5.45 27.09 11.65
N THR A 35 -6.27 28.03 11.21
CA THR A 35 -6.32 28.46 9.80
C THR A 35 -5.03 29.15 9.37
N ASP A 36 -4.46 29.99 10.22
CA ASP A 36 -3.20 30.69 9.96
C ASP A 36 -2.02 29.70 9.92
N ARG A 37 -2.04 28.64 10.74
CA ARG A 37 -1.03 27.56 10.68
C ARG A 37 -1.15 26.71 9.41
N VAL A 38 -2.37 26.40 8.96
CA VAL A 38 -2.60 25.71 7.69
C VAL A 38 -2.17 26.58 6.51
N LYS A 39 -2.51 27.88 6.53
CA LYS A 39 -2.06 28.84 5.50
C LYS A 39 -0.55 29.03 5.54
N ALA A 40 0.07 29.10 6.72
CA ALA A 40 1.52 29.18 6.84
C ALA A 40 2.20 27.92 6.29
N GLN A 41 1.68 26.72 6.56
CA GLN A 41 2.17 25.48 5.96
C GLN A 41 1.98 25.43 4.44
N GLN A 42 0.86 25.95 3.93
CA GLN A 42 0.63 26.06 2.49
C GLN A 42 1.54 27.11 1.83
N LEU A 43 1.77 28.24 2.48
CA LEU A 43 2.67 29.29 2.01
C LEU A 43 4.13 28.85 2.11
N GLU A 44 4.52 28.11 3.15
CA GLU A 44 5.83 27.45 3.25
C GLU A 44 6.00 26.38 2.17
N ALA A 45 4.95 25.61 1.85
CA ALA A 45 4.96 24.67 0.73
C ALA A 45 5.03 25.37 -0.64
N GLU A 46 4.32 26.49 -0.83
CA GLU A 46 4.39 27.31 -2.05
C GLU A 46 5.72 28.07 -2.17
N GLN A 47 6.31 28.50 -1.06
CA GLN A 47 7.63 29.15 -1.02
C GLN A 47 8.75 28.11 -1.20
N ALA A 48 8.58 26.89 -0.71
CA ALA A 48 9.44 25.76 -1.02
C ALA A 48 9.34 25.36 -2.50
N ALA A 49 8.14 25.43 -3.12
CA ALA A 49 7.93 25.21 -4.55
C ALA A 49 8.43 26.36 -5.45
N LYS A 50 8.66 27.56 -4.89
CA LYS A 50 9.18 28.74 -5.61
C LYS A 50 10.69 28.92 -5.51
N LYS A 51 11.38 28.16 -4.65
CA LYS A 51 12.82 27.96 -4.87
C LYS A 51 12.94 27.12 -6.13
N PRO A 52 13.80 27.48 -7.10
CA PRO A 52 14.15 26.53 -8.13
C PRO A 52 14.78 25.34 -7.39
N GLU A 53 14.00 24.27 -7.21
CA GLU A 53 14.57 22.96 -6.94
C GLU A 53 15.55 22.78 -8.08
N GLN A 54 16.84 22.88 -7.78
CA GLN A 54 17.84 22.23 -8.59
C GLN A 54 17.32 20.81 -8.71
N THR A 55 16.84 20.45 -9.89
CA THR A 55 16.46 19.09 -10.25
C THR A 55 17.69 18.26 -9.94
N VAL A 56 17.73 17.67 -8.75
CA VAL A 56 18.83 16.80 -8.36
C VAL A 56 18.71 15.63 -9.33
N PRO A 57 19.70 15.35 -10.18
CA PRO A 57 19.57 14.33 -11.23
C PRO A 57 19.33 12.89 -10.71
N ASN A 58 19.24 12.70 -9.39
CA ASN A 58 19.14 11.40 -8.72
C ASN A 58 17.94 11.36 -7.74
N ALA A 59 16.71 11.48 -8.25
CA ALA A 59 15.47 11.48 -7.47
C ALA A 59 15.20 10.19 -6.64
N TYR A 60 15.99 9.13 -6.83
CA TYR A 60 15.79 7.86 -6.13
C TYR A 60 17.13 7.32 -5.65
N GLN A 61 17.49 7.60 -4.40
CA GLN A 61 18.70 7.06 -3.78
C GLN A 61 18.41 5.71 -3.09
N GLN A 62 19.45 4.89 -2.94
CA GLN A 62 19.33 3.60 -2.24
C GLN A 62 18.78 3.76 -0.82
N GLN A 63 19.21 4.82 -0.11
CA GLN A 63 18.75 5.11 1.25
C GLN A 63 17.25 5.42 1.31
N ASP A 64 16.71 6.15 0.33
CA ASP A 64 15.28 6.45 0.27
C ASP A 64 14.45 5.16 0.10
N LEU A 65 14.89 4.25 -0.76
CA LEU A 65 14.23 2.95 -0.98
C LEU A 65 14.24 2.08 0.28
N VAL A 66 15.36 2.04 1.00
CA VAL A 66 15.52 1.26 2.25
C VAL A 66 14.72 1.88 3.38
N SER A 67 14.77 3.21 3.53
CA SER A 67 13.98 3.91 4.53
C SER A 67 12.49 3.67 4.30
N PHE A 68 12.02 3.82 3.06
CA PHE A 68 10.65 3.54 2.69
C PHE A 68 10.25 2.09 2.97
N TYR A 69 11.15 1.13 2.70
CA TYR A 69 10.91 -0.27 3.02
C TYR A 69 10.51 -0.47 4.48
N HIS A 70 11.33 0.02 5.41
CA HIS A 70 11.10 -0.23 6.84
C HIS A 70 9.97 0.60 7.43
N THR A 71 9.76 1.82 6.92
CA THR A 71 8.85 2.80 7.54
C THR A 71 7.45 2.80 6.93
N VAL A 72 7.32 2.40 5.66
CA VAL A 72 6.05 2.41 4.94
C VAL A 72 5.66 1.02 4.47
N PHE A 73 6.52 0.39 3.66
CA PHE A 73 6.17 -0.84 2.97
C PHE A 73 6.00 -2.04 3.92
N LEU A 74 6.94 -2.23 4.85
CA LEU A 74 6.93 -3.36 5.79
C LEU A 74 5.71 -3.30 6.72
N PRO A 75 5.38 -2.18 7.39
CA PRO A 75 4.13 -2.08 8.17
C PRO A 75 2.88 -2.38 7.35
N TYR A 76 2.81 -1.90 6.11
CA TYR A 76 1.71 -2.22 5.20
C TYR A 76 1.66 -3.72 4.91
N ARG A 77 2.81 -4.34 4.64
CA ARG A 77 2.92 -5.77 4.35
C ARG A 77 2.53 -6.65 5.52
N GLU A 78 2.86 -6.26 6.74
CA GLU A 78 2.41 -6.95 7.94
C GLU A 78 0.87 -6.98 8.03
N PHE A 79 0.19 -5.89 7.68
CA PHE A 79 -1.27 -5.87 7.59
C PHE A 79 -1.79 -6.77 6.47
N GLN A 80 -1.21 -6.69 5.27
CA GLN A 80 -1.61 -7.52 4.13
C GLN A 80 -1.48 -9.01 4.46
N ASN A 81 -0.39 -9.41 5.11
CA ASN A 81 -0.17 -10.78 5.54
C ASN A 81 -1.22 -11.20 6.58
N ALA A 82 -1.52 -10.36 7.59
CA ALA A 82 -2.56 -10.64 8.56
C ALA A 82 -3.95 -10.82 7.91
N LEU A 83 -4.26 -10.02 6.88
CA LEU A 83 -5.49 -10.18 6.11
C LEU A 83 -5.56 -11.55 5.41
N PHE A 84 -4.51 -11.94 4.69
CA PHE A 84 -4.52 -13.23 4.00
C PHE A 84 -4.51 -14.43 4.96
N THR A 85 -3.81 -14.33 6.09
CA THR A 85 -3.87 -15.34 7.17
C THR A 85 -5.29 -15.48 7.70
N ALA A 86 -5.96 -14.38 8.03
CA ALA A 86 -7.34 -14.41 8.50
C ALA A 86 -8.28 -15.05 7.46
N GLN A 87 -8.14 -14.69 6.18
CA GLN A 87 -8.95 -15.27 5.10
C GLN A 87 -8.73 -16.79 4.95
N TYR A 88 -7.50 -17.26 5.14
CA TYR A 88 -7.19 -18.68 5.16
C TYR A 88 -7.87 -19.36 6.36
N GLU A 89 -7.72 -18.80 7.56
CA GLU A 89 -8.31 -19.33 8.79
C GLU A 89 -9.85 -19.42 8.72
N TRP A 90 -10.51 -18.40 8.17
CA TRP A 90 -11.97 -18.41 7.99
C TRP A 90 -12.46 -19.60 7.15
N ASN A 91 -11.68 -20.01 6.15
CA ASN A 91 -12.01 -21.15 5.30
C ASN A 91 -11.61 -22.49 5.93
N ALA A 92 -10.58 -22.50 6.77
CA ALA A 92 -10.06 -23.70 7.41
C ALA A 92 -10.88 -24.13 8.65
N ASP A 93 -11.39 -23.16 9.41
CA ASP A 93 -12.12 -23.41 10.66
C ASP A 93 -13.48 -22.67 10.67
N PRO A 94 -14.61 -23.40 10.59
CA PRO A 94 -15.95 -22.81 10.59
C PRO A 94 -16.37 -22.24 11.95
N THR A 95 -15.59 -22.47 13.02
CA THR A 95 -15.90 -21.99 14.38
C THR A 95 -15.32 -20.60 14.68
N VAL A 96 -14.52 -20.04 13.76
CA VAL A 96 -13.92 -18.72 13.92
C VAL A 96 -15.00 -17.63 14.06
N ASP A 97 -14.84 -16.76 15.05
CA ASP A 97 -15.66 -15.56 15.17
C ASP A 97 -15.25 -14.54 14.09
N LEU A 98 -15.98 -14.56 12.97
CA LEU A 98 -15.74 -13.70 11.82
C LEU A 98 -15.89 -12.21 12.15
N SER A 99 -16.85 -11.86 13.03
CA SER A 99 -17.05 -10.48 13.50
C SER A 99 -15.84 -9.99 14.28
N ALA A 100 -15.34 -10.79 15.22
CA ALA A 100 -14.14 -10.46 15.99
C ALA A 100 -12.91 -10.36 15.07
N SER A 101 -12.75 -11.30 14.14
CA SER A 101 -11.62 -11.30 13.20
C SER A 101 -11.62 -10.03 12.32
N LEU A 102 -12.76 -9.60 11.79
CA LEU A 102 -12.86 -8.35 11.03
C LEU A 102 -12.57 -7.11 11.88
N LYS A 103 -13.00 -7.09 13.15
CA LYS A 103 -12.66 -5.98 14.08
C LYS A 103 -11.16 -5.89 14.34
N GLU A 104 -10.49 -7.03 14.52
CA GLU A 104 -9.04 -7.06 14.67
C GLU A 104 -8.32 -6.64 13.39
N LEU A 105 -8.80 -7.04 12.20
CA LEU A 105 -8.27 -6.55 10.93
C LEU A 105 -8.45 -5.03 10.76
N ALA A 106 -9.61 -4.49 11.14
CA ALA A 106 -9.86 -3.04 11.11
C ALA A 106 -8.90 -2.29 12.05
N LYS A 107 -8.71 -2.81 13.26
CA LYS A 107 -7.76 -2.28 14.24
C LYS A 107 -6.32 -2.37 13.74
N ALA A 108 -5.93 -3.50 13.15
CA ALA A 108 -4.61 -3.68 12.55
C ALA A 108 -4.37 -2.65 11.43
N ALA A 109 -5.33 -2.46 10.53
CA ALA A 109 -5.26 -1.46 9.47
C ALA A 109 -5.05 -0.04 10.02
N ASN A 110 -5.84 0.36 11.03
CA ASN A 110 -5.69 1.66 11.69
C ASN A 110 -4.34 1.81 12.41
N ALA A 111 -3.87 0.76 13.06
CA ALA A 111 -2.57 0.78 13.73
C ALA A 111 -1.42 0.96 12.72
N LYS A 112 -1.45 0.25 11.58
CA LYS A 112 -0.45 0.45 10.52
C LYS A 112 -0.58 1.82 9.86
N TYR A 113 -1.80 2.32 9.66
CA TYR A 113 -2.03 3.67 9.16
C TYR A 113 -1.34 4.70 10.05
N GLY A 114 -1.54 4.63 11.37
CA GLY A 114 -0.89 5.53 12.32
C GLY A 114 0.64 5.47 12.28
N LYS A 115 1.22 4.27 12.10
CA LYS A 115 2.66 4.09 11.93
C LYS A 115 3.19 4.75 10.66
N ILE A 116 2.46 4.64 9.55
CA ILE A 116 2.90 5.13 8.23
C ILE A 116 2.65 6.63 8.07
N ALA A 117 1.54 7.15 8.59
CA ALA A 117 1.11 8.54 8.40
C ALA A 117 2.05 9.57 9.04
N GLY A 118 2.76 9.18 10.11
CA GLY A 118 3.72 10.03 10.79
C GLY A 118 5.11 10.08 10.14
N VAL A 119 5.35 9.29 9.10
CA VAL A 119 6.66 9.18 8.45
C VAL A 119 6.77 10.22 7.33
N ALA A 120 7.83 11.03 7.36
CA ALA A 120 8.17 11.90 6.25
C ALA A 120 8.90 11.12 5.15
N VAL A 121 8.39 11.18 3.92
CA VAL A 121 9.07 10.69 2.72
C VAL A 121 9.65 11.88 1.96
N THR A 122 10.92 11.78 1.56
CA THR A 122 11.66 12.85 0.91
C THR A 122 10.95 13.34 -0.36
N SER A 123 10.85 14.67 -0.55
CA SER A 123 10.18 15.27 -1.73
C SER A 123 10.89 14.95 -3.04
N SER A 124 12.20 14.69 -3.00
CA SER A 124 12.99 14.28 -4.15
C SER A 124 12.55 12.94 -4.75
N SER A 125 11.77 12.13 -4.04
CA SER A 125 11.29 10.80 -4.48
C SER A 125 9.76 10.78 -4.65
N PRO A 126 9.20 11.41 -5.69
CA PRO A 126 7.75 11.57 -5.84
C PRO A 126 6.99 10.24 -5.92
N LEU A 127 7.54 9.21 -6.58
CA LEU A 127 6.92 7.87 -6.62
C LEU A 127 6.82 7.22 -5.24
N LEU A 128 7.77 7.47 -4.33
CA LEU A 128 7.70 6.95 -2.96
C LEU A 128 6.61 7.67 -2.16
N LYS A 129 6.47 8.99 -2.35
CA LYS A 129 5.40 9.77 -1.72
C LYS A 129 4.01 9.34 -2.23
N GLU A 130 3.90 9.08 -3.52
CA GLU A 130 2.70 8.51 -4.14
C GLU A 130 2.38 7.14 -3.54
N ALA A 131 3.37 6.24 -3.48
CA ALA A 131 3.22 4.93 -2.89
C ALA A 131 2.74 4.99 -1.43
N GLN A 132 3.32 5.86 -0.61
CA GLN A 132 2.87 6.09 0.78
C GLN A 132 1.40 6.53 0.83
N THR A 133 1.04 7.51 -0.01
CA THR A 133 -0.31 8.06 -0.07
C THR A 133 -1.33 6.98 -0.40
N ASP A 134 -1.03 6.14 -1.38
CA ASP A 134 -1.93 5.07 -1.79
C ASP A 134 -2.00 3.93 -0.76
N TYR A 135 -0.90 3.58 -0.09
CA TYR A 135 -0.97 2.64 1.04
C TYR A 135 -1.81 3.18 2.19
N LEU A 136 -1.73 4.47 2.51
CA LEU A 136 -2.55 5.10 3.54
C LEU A 136 -4.04 5.07 3.17
N LYS A 137 -4.40 5.42 1.92
CA LYS A 137 -5.77 5.31 1.42
C LYS A 137 -6.27 3.87 1.48
N SER A 138 -5.44 2.92 1.06
CA SER A 138 -5.74 1.48 1.10
C SER A 138 -6.07 1.02 2.52
N LEU A 139 -5.22 1.32 3.50
CA LEU A 139 -5.43 0.96 4.90
C LEU A 139 -6.72 1.58 5.47
N LYS A 140 -6.98 2.85 5.15
CA LYS A 140 -8.18 3.54 5.60
C LYS A 140 -9.45 2.87 5.06
N LEU A 141 -9.48 2.59 3.77
CA LEU A 141 -10.60 1.93 3.11
C LEU A 141 -10.81 0.49 3.60
N PHE A 142 -9.72 -0.25 3.82
CA PHE A 142 -9.81 -1.58 4.43
C PHE A 142 -10.38 -1.53 5.84
N SER A 143 -9.87 -0.64 6.70
CA SER A 143 -10.42 -0.42 8.04
C SER A 143 -11.93 -0.17 8.00
N ASP A 144 -12.37 0.77 7.16
CA ASP A 144 -13.77 1.16 7.07
C ASP A 144 -14.63 0.00 6.53
N SER A 145 -14.13 -0.77 5.55
CA SER A 145 -14.82 -1.95 5.02
C SER A 145 -15.01 -3.05 6.05
N PHE A 146 -13.98 -3.34 6.85
CA PHE A 146 -14.02 -4.41 7.85
C PHE A 146 -14.90 -4.02 9.05
N ALA A 147 -14.80 -2.77 9.49
CA ALA A 147 -15.65 -2.25 10.57
C ALA A 147 -17.14 -2.29 10.20
N ASP A 148 -17.47 -2.05 8.94
CA ASP A 148 -18.85 -2.13 8.46
C ASP A 148 -19.37 -3.57 8.39
N LEU A 149 -18.61 -4.47 7.75
CA LEU A 149 -19.01 -5.87 7.58
C LEU A 149 -19.01 -6.66 8.89
N ALA A 150 -18.20 -6.28 9.87
CA ALA A 150 -18.16 -6.93 11.18
C ALA A 150 -19.52 -6.99 11.89
N LYS A 151 -20.44 -6.05 11.60
CA LYS A 151 -21.78 -5.98 12.23
C LYS A 151 -22.66 -7.19 11.93
N GLY A 152 -22.47 -7.83 10.77
CA GLY A 152 -23.28 -8.96 10.30
C GLY A 152 -22.47 -10.21 9.97
N ALA A 153 -21.16 -10.21 10.18
CA ALA A 153 -20.27 -11.27 9.69
C ALA A 153 -20.61 -12.68 10.19
N ASN A 154 -21.09 -12.82 11.44
CA ASN A 154 -21.43 -14.12 12.03
C ASN A 154 -22.82 -14.64 11.60
N GLN A 155 -23.57 -13.89 10.78
CA GLN A 155 -24.87 -14.34 10.25
C GLN A 155 -24.74 -15.25 9.04
N GLY A 156 -23.53 -15.39 8.49
CA GLY A 156 -23.25 -16.22 7.32
C GLY A 156 -21.98 -17.04 7.48
N THR A 157 -21.69 -17.81 6.44
CA THR A 157 -20.47 -18.60 6.29
C THR A 157 -19.28 -17.73 5.86
N ALA A 158 -18.05 -18.22 6.06
CA ALA A 158 -16.83 -17.59 5.55
C ALA A 158 -16.90 -17.29 4.04
N SER A 159 -17.45 -18.23 3.25
CA SER A 159 -17.63 -18.04 1.80
C SER A 159 -18.54 -16.84 1.49
N GLN A 160 -19.66 -16.71 2.22
CA GLN A 160 -20.57 -15.56 2.06
C GLN A 160 -19.90 -14.26 2.47
N LEU A 161 -19.10 -14.25 3.54
CA LEU A 161 -18.33 -13.07 3.94
C LEU A 161 -17.30 -12.66 2.87
N LEU A 162 -16.55 -13.61 2.31
CA LEU A 162 -15.57 -13.34 1.25
C LEU A 162 -16.24 -12.78 -0.02
N GLN A 163 -17.42 -13.29 -0.37
CA GLN A 163 -18.23 -12.72 -1.46
C GLN A 163 -18.72 -11.31 -1.14
N ALA A 164 -19.14 -11.05 0.11
CA ALA A 164 -19.55 -9.72 0.55
C ALA A 164 -18.39 -8.73 0.48
N LEU A 165 -17.19 -9.12 0.95
CA LEU A 165 -15.96 -8.34 0.80
C LEU A 165 -15.67 -8.01 -0.65
N GLY A 166 -15.74 -9.00 -1.55
CA GLY A 166 -15.50 -8.81 -2.99
C GLY A 166 -16.46 -7.82 -3.67
N LYS A 167 -17.63 -7.55 -3.08
CA LYS A 167 -18.63 -6.59 -3.56
C LYS A 167 -18.62 -5.26 -2.82
N GLN A 168 -17.91 -5.16 -1.70
CA GLN A 168 -17.89 -3.98 -0.85
C GLN A 168 -16.97 -2.92 -1.48
N ALA A 169 -17.51 -1.73 -1.75
CA ALA A 169 -16.84 -0.69 -2.54
C ALA A 169 -15.51 -0.20 -1.94
N PHE A 170 -15.43 -0.02 -0.62
CA PHE A 170 -14.20 0.35 0.07
C PHE A 170 -13.15 -0.77 0.04
N TYR A 171 -13.55 -2.03 0.15
CA TYR A 171 -12.64 -3.16 0.03
C TYR A 171 -12.05 -3.25 -1.39
N THR A 172 -12.89 -3.12 -2.42
CA THR A 172 -12.44 -3.14 -3.82
C THR A 172 -11.54 -1.97 -4.16
N GLU A 173 -11.89 -0.75 -3.72
CA GLU A 173 -11.04 0.43 -3.96
C GLU A 173 -9.77 0.39 -3.10
N GLY A 174 -9.84 -0.15 -1.89
CA GLY A 174 -8.69 -0.37 -1.01
C GLY A 174 -7.64 -1.28 -1.64
N ARG A 175 -8.08 -2.35 -2.33
CA ARG A 175 -7.21 -3.22 -3.13
C ARG A 175 -6.57 -2.49 -4.32
N LYS A 176 -7.32 -1.63 -4.99
CA LYS A 176 -6.79 -0.84 -6.12
C LYS A 176 -5.70 0.12 -5.66
N TYR A 177 -5.90 0.84 -4.56
CA TYR A 177 -4.85 1.68 -3.98
C TYR A 177 -3.65 0.86 -3.47
N ALA A 178 -3.87 -0.35 -2.94
CA ALA A 178 -2.78 -1.25 -2.59
C ALA A 178 -1.87 -1.56 -3.79
N LEU A 179 -2.49 -1.89 -4.92
CA LEU A 179 -1.80 -2.22 -6.16
C LEU A 179 -1.14 -0.99 -6.78
N ALA A 180 -1.76 0.19 -6.70
CA ALA A 180 -1.16 1.45 -7.12
C ALA A 180 0.10 1.77 -6.30
N GLY A 181 0.03 1.64 -4.97
CA GLY A 181 1.19 1.83 -4.09
C GLY A 181 2.33 0.83 -4.36
N GLN A 182 1.99 -0.42 -4.65
CA GLN A 182 2.96 -1.42 -5.08
C GLN A 182 3.59 -1.05 -6.43
N ASN A 183 2.80 -0.61 -7.39
CA ASN A 183 3.29 -0.18 -8.70
C ASN A 183 4.25 1.00 -8.58
N ALA A 184 3.88 2.05 -7.83
CA ALA A 184 4.73 3.21 -7.61
C ALA A 184 6.05 2.86 -6.91
N TYR A 185 6.01 1.95 -5.92
CA TYR A 185 7.23 1.51 -5.23
C TYR A 185 8.16 0.67 -6.14
N TYR A 186 7.63 -0.25 -6.94
CA TYR A 186 8.45 -1.00 -7.89
C TYR A 186 8.96 -0.12 -9.04
N THR A 187 8.19 0.89 -9.44
CA THR A 187 8.62 1.87 -10.43
C THR A 187 9.76 2.74 -9.90
N SER A 188 9.75 3.11 -8.62
CA SER A 188 10.89 3.83 -8.02
C SER A 188 12.16 2.98 -7.97
N MET A 189 12.05 1.66 -7.77
CA MET A 189 13.18 0.73 -7.88
C MET A 189 13.73 0.66 -9.31
N LEU A 190 12.87 0.68 -10.33
CA LEU A 190 13.30 0.75 -11.74
C LEU A 190 14.03 2.07 -12.02
N LYS A 191 13.50 3.18 -11.52
CA LYS A 191 14.14 4.50 -11.64
C LYS A 191 15.50 4.53 -10.97
N TRP A 192 15.62 3.96 -9.77
CA TRP A 192 16.90 3.77 -9.11
C TRP A 192 17.85 2.89 -9.94
N ALA A 193 17.38 1.77 -10.49
CA ALA A 193 18.24 0.88 -11.27
C ALA A 193 18.83 1.57 -12.50
N ALA A 194 18.07 2.46 -13.14
CA ALA A 194 18.53 3.30 -14.24
C ALA A 194 19.62 4.33 -13.84
N THR A 195 19.70 4.73 -12.56
CA THR A 195 20.80 5.61 -12.10
C THR A 195 22.10 4.85 -11.89
N VAL A 196 22.03 3.53 -11.63
CA VAL A 196 23.21 2.70 -11.38
C VAL A 196 23.65 1.93 -12.62
N ASN A 197 22.73 1.61 -13.54
CA ASN A 197 23.01 1.01 -14.83
C ASN A 197 22.27 1.78 -15.94
N MET A 198 23.04 2.51 -16.76
CA MET A 198 22.52 3.37 -17.83
C MET A 198 21.87 2.59 -18.99
N GLU A 199 22.08 1.28 -19.10
CA GLU A 199 21.41 0.43 -20.09
C GLU A 199 19.94 0.15 -19.71
N ILE A 200 19.57 0.37 -18.45
CA ILE A 200 18.20 0.17 -17.96
C ILE A 200 17.37 1.40 -18.27
N ASN A 201 16.30 1.21 -19.04
CA ASN A 201 15.31 2.26 -19.27
C ASN A 201 14.46 2.49 -18.00
N GLY A 202 14.74 3.57 -17.28
CA GLY A 202 13.99 3.97 -16.08
C GLY A 202 12.51 4.31 -16.33
N ASP A 203 12.13 4.56 -17.58
CA ASP A 203 10.76 4.86 -18.04
C ASP A 203 10.14 3.69 -18.81
N TYR A 204 10.64 2.47 -18.58
CA TYR A 204 10.14 1.29 -19.26
C TYR A 204 8.62 1.14 -19.11
N LYS A 205 7.94 1.03 -20.25
CA LYS A 205 6.51 0.73 -20.33
C LYS A 205 6.35 -0.70 -20.83
N SER A 206 5.62 -1.49 -20.04
CA SER A 206 5.34 -2.88 -20.39
C SER A 206 4.51 -2.94 -21.67
N PRO A 207 4.91 -3.74 -22.67
CA PRO A 207 4.08 -3.96 -23.85
C PRO A 207 2.81 -4.71 -23.45
N SER A 208 1.74 -4.58 -24.24
CA SER A 208 0.48 -5.31 -24.02
C SER A 208 0.64 -6.82 -24.12
N VAL A 209 1.57 -7.27 -24.99
CA VAL A 209 1.96 -8.66 -25.14
C VAL A 209 3.48 -8.74 -25.13
N MET A 210 4.01 -9.60 -24.26
CA MET A 210 5.43 -9.91 -24.19
C MET A 210 5.63 -11.39 -24.48
N ASP A 211 6.42 -11.70 -25.50
CA ASP A 211 6.83 -13.07 -25.79
C ASP A 211 7.94 -13.55 -24.85
N LEU A 212 8.22 -14.85 -24.88
CA LEU A 212 9.20 -15.45 -23.98
C LEU A 212 10.66 -15.11 -24.35
N ALA A 213 10.94 -14.75 -25.60
CA ALA A 213 12.28 -14.37 -26.04
C ALA A 213 12.62 -12.98 -25.52
N ASP A 214 11.70 -12.03 -25.69
CA ASP A 214 11.78 -10.68 -25.14
C ASP A 214 11.92 -10.70 -23.63
N TRP A 215 11.10 -11.50 -22.94
CA TRP A 215 11.16 -11.66 -21.48
C TRP A 215 12.53 -12.15 -21.00
N LYS A 216 13.08 -13.20 -21.63
CA LYS A 216 14.39 -13.75 -21.27
C LYS A 216 15.51 -12.73 -21.39
N SER A 217 15.37 -11.75 -22.30
CA SER A 217 16.36 -10.71 -22.54
C SER A 217 16.31 -9.57 -21.53
N LYS A 218 15.28 -9.48 -20.66
CA LYS A 218 15.12 -8.35 -19.73
C LYS A 218 15.81 -8.63 -18.39
N PRO A 219 16.43 -7.61 -17.76
CA PRO A 219 16.91 -7.70 -16.39
C PRO A 219 15.74 -7.86 -15.41
N LEU A 220 16.02 -8.40 -14.23
CA LEU A 220 15.01 -8.71 -13.22
C LEU A 220 14.19 -7.48 -12.79
N VAL A 221 14.79 -6.29 -12.71
CA VAL A 221 14.05 -5.08 -12.34
C VAL A 221 12.97 -4.71 -13.38
N ILE A 222 13.24 -4.92 -14.67
CA ILE A 222 12.25 -4.72 -15.74
C ILE A 222 11.19 -5.82 -15.68
N LYS A 223 11.59 -7.07 -15.46
CA LYS A 223 10.63 -8.18 -15.27
C LYS A 223 9.67 -7.90 -14.11
N ASN A 224 10.17 -7.43 -12.98
CA ASN A 224 9.35 -7.04 -11.84
C ASN A 224 8.40 -5.87 -12.17
N LYS A 225 8.84 -4.90 -12.99
CA LYS A 225 7.96 -3.83 -13.50
C LYS A 225 6.82 -4.39 -14.37
N VAL A 226 7.12 -5.34 -15.25
CA VAL A 226 6.11 -6.01 -16.08
C VAL A 226 5.09 -6.74 -15.21
N ILE A 227 5.56 -7.45 -14.18
CA ILE A 227 4.66 -8.17 -13.28
C ILE A 227 3.82 -7.23 -12.42
N VAL A 228 4.37 -6.13 -11.90
CA VAL A 228 3.55 -5.20 -11.12
C VAL A 228 2.48 -4.52 -11.99
N ASP A 229 2.77 -4.22 -13.26
CA ASP A 229 1.78 -3.72 -14.22
C ASP A 229 0.69 -4.75 -14.52
N TYR A 230 1.08 -6.02 -14.66
CA TYR A 230 0.16 -7.13 -14.82
C TYR A 230 -0.78 -7.26 -13.60
N LEU A 231 -0.24 -7.25 -12.39
CA LEU A 231 -1.04 -7.34 -11.16
C LEU A 231 -2.00 -6.16 -11.02
N SER A 232 -1.56 -4.93 -11.32
CA SER A 232 -2.41 -3.74 -11.29
C SER A 232 -3.54 -3.82 -12.34
N SER A 233 -3.22 -4.16 -13.59
CA SER A 233 -4.21 -4.22 -14.69
C SER A 233 -5.26 -5.32 -14.49
N HIS A 234 -4.90 -6.43 -13.84
CA HIS A 234 -5.81 -7.54 -13.54
C HIS A 234 -6.42 -7.43 -12.13
N SER A 235 -6.15 -6.34 -11.40
CA SER A 235 -6.61 -6.13 -10.02
C SER A 235 -6.26 -7.30 -9.06
N LEU A 236 -5.12 -7.94 -9.29
CA LEU A 236 -4.66 -9.13 -8.57
C LEU A 236 -3.94 -8.74 -7.27
N PHE A 237 -4.72 -8.52 -6.23
CA PHE A 237 -4.20 -8.31 -4.87
C PHE A 237 -3.96 -9.67 -4.22
N ALA A 238 -2.70 -10.07 -4.12
CA ALA A 238 -2.30 -11.41 -3.70
C ALA A 238 -1.31 -11.40 -2.51
N GLY A 239 -1.16 -12.55 -1.85
CA GLY A 239 -0.24 -12.71 -0.71
C GLY A 239 1.25 -12.67 -1.08
N PHE A 240 1.59 -13.01 -2.32
CA PHE A 240 2.97 -12.98 -2.83
C PHE A 240 3.41 -11.58 -3.30
N LEU A 241 4.71 -11.40 -3.58
CA LEU A 241 5.30 -10.17 -4.13
C LEU A 241 5.52 -10.30 -5.65
N PRO A 242 5.58 -9.18 -6.40
CA PRO A 242 5.83 -9.22 -7.85
C PRO A 242 7.03 -10.09 -8.25
N HIS A 243 8.13 -10.03 -7.49
CA HIS A 243 9.31 -10.84 -7.76
C HIS A 243 9.12 -12.35 -7.53
N ASP A 244 8.18 -12.77 -6.68
CA ASP A 244 7.85 -14.19 -6.50
C ASP A 244 7.22 -14.74 -7.79
N LEU A 245 6.25 -14.01 -8.35
CA LEU A 245 5.64 -14.38 -9.64
C LEU A 245 6.68 -14.29 -10.78
N THR A 246 7.54 -13.28 -10.81
CA THR A 246 8.66 -13.22 -11.77
C THR A 246 9.53 -14.48 -11.72
N ALA A 247 9.93 -14.91 -10.52
CA ALA A 247 10.73 -16.11 -10.33
C ALA A 247 10.00 -17.37 -10.80
N ARG A 248 8.70 -17.50 -10.50
CA ARG A 248 7.90 -18.64 -10.93
C ARG A 248 7.72 -18.71 -12.44
N ILE A 249 7.55 -17.57 -13.10
CA ILE A 249 7.53 -17.50 -14.57
C ILE A 249 8.87 -17.97 -15.14
N ASP A 250 9.99 -17.47 -14.63
CA ASP A 250 11.31 -17.89 -15.10
C ASP A 250 11.59 -19.38 -14.84
N GLN A 251 11.15 -19.94 -13.71
CA GLN A 251 11.22 -21.39 -13.44
C GLN A 251 10.35 -22.19 -14.42
N PHE A 252 9.14 -21.72 -14.70
CA PHE A 252 8.20 -22.37 -15.63
C PHE A 252 8.74 -22.40 -17.06
N ILE A 253 9.38 -21.31 -17.49
CA ILE A 253 10.06 -21.22 -18.78
C ILE A 253 11.29 -22.12 -18.80
N ARG A 254 12.16 -22.06 -17.78
CA ARG A 254 13.41 -22.83 -17.72
C ARG A 254 13.20 -24.34 -17.63
N SER A 255 12.13 -24.78 -16.98
CA SER A 255 11.78 -26.21 -16.88
C SER A 255 11.15 -26.79 -18.17
N GLY A 256 10.96 -25.97 -19.21
CA GLY A 256 10.32 -26.37 -20.46
C GLY A 256 8.81 -26.57 -20.34
N GLN A 257 8.19 -26.19 -19.23
CA GLN A 257 6.73 -26.31 -19.05
C GLN A 257 5.97 -25.36 -19.96
N ALA A 258 6.53 -24.18 -20.25
CA ALA A 258 5.98 -23.25 -21.24
C ALA A 258 5.76 -23.92 -22.60
N ASP A 259 6.78 -24.62 -23.11
CA ASP A 259 6.70 -25.32 -24.40
C ASP A 259 5.72 -26.50 -24.35
N LYS A 260 5.77 -27.31 -23.28
CA LYS A 260 4.86 -28.45 -23.08
C LYS A 260 3.39 -28.02 -23.05
N MET A 261 3.09 -26.91 -22.38
CA MET A 261 1.75 -26.37 -22.24
C MET A 261 1.39 -25.36 -23.33
N LYS A 262 2.23 -25.22 -24.36
CA LYS A 262 2.06 -24.30 -25.51
C LYS A 262 1.80 -22.84 -25.09
N GLN A 263 2.35 -22.42 -23.95
CA GLN A 263 2.29 -21.05 -23.46
C GLN A 263 3.37 -20.23 -24.18
N LYS A 264 2.96 -19.16 -24.88
CA LYS A 264 3.86 -18.37 -25.73
C LYS A 264 4.14 -16.97 -25.22
N THR A 265 3.40 -16.50 -24.21
CA THR A 265 3.50 -15.15 -23.70
C THR A 265 3.62 -15.15 -22.18
N VAL A 266 4.28 -14.13 -21.64
CA VAL A 266 4.43 -13.95 -20.19
C VAL A 266 3.06 -13.86 -19.52
N THR A 267 2.13 -13.10 -20.11
CA THR A 267 0.77 -12.93 -19.60
C THR A 267 0.04 -14.27 -19.47
N SER A 268 0.14 -15.14 -20.48
CA SER A 268 -0.51 -16.47 -20.45
C SER A 268 0.05 -17.37 -19.34
N ILE A 269 1.35 -17.30 -19.07
CA ILE A 269 1.97 -18.02 -17.96
C ILE A 269 1.55 -17.41 -16.62
N ALA A 270 1.52 -16.08 -16.51
CA ALA A 270 1.10 -15.39 -15.30
C ALA A 270 -0.36 -15.69 -14.93
N GLU A 271 -1.26 -15.70 -15.92
CA GLU A 271 -2.67 -16.10 -15.75
C GLU A 271 -2.79 -17.55 -15.26
N LEU A 272 -2.04 -18.48 -15.88
CA LEU A 272 -2.03 -19.88 -15.48
C LEU A 272 -1.54 -20.05 -14.03
N LEU A 273 -0.42 -19.43 -13.67
CA LEU A 273 0.19 -19.56 -12.35
C LEU A 273 -0.65 -18.91 -11.26
N THR A 274 -1.26 -17.76 -11.54
CA THR A 274 -2.14 -17.06 -10.58
C THR A 274 -3.49 -17.78 -10.44
N GLY A 275 -4.04 -18.34 -11.52
CA GLY A 275 -5.29 -19.09 -11.49
C GLY A 275 -5.19 -20.46 -10.80
N THR A 276 -3.98 -21.02 -10.68
CA THR A 276 -3.73 -22.34 -10.06
C THR A 276 -3.17 -22.27 -8.65
N ASP A 277 -3.06 -21.07 -8.07
CA ASP A 277 -2.42 -20.82 -6.76
C ASP A 277 -1.00 -21.44 -6.68
N ALA A 278 -0.27 -21.43 -7.80
CA ALA A 278 1.04 -22.06 -7.95
C ALA A 278 2.22 -21.18 -7.50
N ILE A 279 1.92 -20.08 -6.80
CA ILE A 279 2.86 -19.03 -6.39
C ILE A 279 2.77 -18.91 -4.87
N ARG A 280 3.92 -18.98 -4.20
CA ARG A 280 4.06 -18.81 -2.76
C ARG A 280 4.93 -17.59 -2.47
N SER A 281 4.67 -16.94 -1.34
CA SER A 281 5.56 -15.88 -0.86
C SER A 281 6.94 -16.48 -0.56
N GLY A 282 8.00 -15.85 -1.04
CA GLY A 282 9.38 -16.34 -0.87
C GLY A 282 9.88 -17.24 -2.01
N ASP A 283 9.05 -17.52 -3.02
CA ASP A 283 9.48 -18.24 -4.23
C ASP A 283 10.69 -17.58 -4.90
N PHE A 284 10.76 -16.25 -4.87
CA PHE A 284 11.91 -15.53 -5.35
C PHE A 284 13.18 -15.88 -4.59
N LEU A 285 13.17 -15.85 -3.25
CA LEU A 285 14.35 -16.11 -2.43
C LEU A 285 14.88 -17.52 -2.66
N ASN A 286 13.97 -18.49 -2.78
CA ASN A 286 14.30 -19.89 -3.08
C ASN A 286 14.95 -20.05 -4.45
N ALA A 287 14.55 -19.26 -5.44
CA ALA A 287 15.05 -19.35 -6.81
C ALA A 287 16.24 -18.42 -7.10
N ARG A 288 16.49 -17.43 -6.25
CA ARG A 288 17.41 -16.30 -6.50
C ARG A 288 18.80 -16.74 -6.91
N ALA A 289 19.43 -17.60 -6.11
CA ALA A 289 20.80 -18.06 -6.37
C ALA A 289 20.94 -18.78 -7.72
N MET A 290 19.87 -19.45 -8.16
CA MET A 290 19.85 -20.25 -9.39
C MET A 290 19.47 -19.44 -10.63
N LEU A 291 18.58 -18.46 -10.50
CA LEU A 291 18.03 -17.68 -11.60
C LEU A 291 18.70 -16.32 -11.80
N TYR A 292 19.14 -15.70 -10.70
CA TYR A 292 19.51 -14.29 -10.65
C TYR A 292 20.85 -14.04 -9.92
N PRO A 293 21.92 -14.83 -10.19
CA PRO A 293 23.17 -14.71 -9.43
C PRO A 293 23.86 -13.35 -9.60
N ASN A 294 23.67 -12.69 -10.74
CA ASN A 294 24.35 -11.45 -11.11
C ASN A 294 23.37 -10.28 -11.35
N GLU A 295 22.13 -10.41 -10.89
CA GLU A 295 21.14 -9.35 -11.08
C GLU A 295 21.41 -8.17 -10.13
N GLN A 296 21.33 -6.97 -10.68
CA GLN A 296 21.51 -5.74 -9.93
C GLN A 296 20.17 -5.30 -9.35
N LEU A 297 20.06 -5.39 -8.03
CA LEU A 297 18.84 -5.06 -7.28
C LEU A 297 19.12 -4.02 -6.20
N PRO A 298 18.11 -3.22 -5.83
CA PRO A 298 18.18 -2.43 -4.61
C PRO A 298 18.50 -3.34 -3.41
N GLN A 299 19.30 -2.86 -2.47
CA GLN A 299 19.61 -3.58 -1.23
C GLN A 299 18.42 -3.57 -0.25
N LEU A 300 17.34 -4.25 -0.63
CA LEU A 300 16.10 -4.34 0.15
C LEU A 300 16.01 -5.73 0.79
N PRO A 301 15.50 -5.85 2.03
CA PRO A 301 15.46 -7.14 2.73
C PRO A 301 14.73 -8.25 1.97
N PHE A 302 13.64 -7.97 1.24
CA PHE A 302 12.97 -9.02 0.44
C PHE A 302 13.78 -9.52 -0.78
N PHE A 303 14.90 -8.87 -1.11
CA PHE A 303 15.79 -9.31 -2.20
C PHE A 303 17.02 -10.06 -1.69
N ILE A 304 17.24 -10.10 -0.37
CA ILE A 304 18.44 -10.65 0.25
C ILE A 304 17.98 -11.75 1.22
N PRO A 305 18.55 -12.97 1.16
CA PRO A 305 18.22 -14.00 2.14
C PRO A 305 18.62 -13.54 3.54
N ASP A 306 17.79 -13.86 4.55
CA ASP A 306 18.18 -13.71 5.95
C ASP A 306 19.46 -14.51 6.18
N LYS A 307 20.49 -13.85 6.74
CA LYS A 307 21.78 -14.46 7.04
C LYS A 307 21.68 -15.42 8.21
#